data_AF-A0AAW7ZCI3-F1
#
_entry.id   AF-A0AAW7ZCI3-F1
#
_cell.length_a   1.000
_cell.length_b   1.000
_cell.length_c   1.000
_cell.angle_alpha   90.00
_cell.angle_beta   90.00
_cell.angle_gamma   90.00
#
_symmetry.space_group_name_H-M   'P 1'
#
loop_
_entity.id
_entity.type
_entity.pdbx_description
1 polymer ?
#
loop_
_entity_poly.entity_id
_entity_poly.type
_entity_poly.pdbx_seq_one_letter_code
_entity_poly.pdbx_strand_id
1 'polypeptide(L)' 'MTGEVIQLHTWEVCEYPWGTAVKEKRTGKWHKVFLKPDGQEIDVENLEVILHDNGIEFIMSEFI' A
#
# COMPACT_ATOMS: atom_id res chain seq x y z
N MET A 1 -13.97 -13.73 29.64
CA MET A 1 -13.68 -12.73 28.59
C MET A 1 -12.53 -13.26 27.76
N THR A 2 -12.80 -13.76 26.56
CA THR A 2 -11.76 -14.10 25.59
C THR A 2 -11.43 -12.82 24.83
N GLY A 3 -10.30 -12.20 25.14
CA GLY A 3 -9.82 -11.04 24.38
C GLY A 3 -9.43 -11.47 22.97
N GLU A 4 -9.86 -10.71 21.97
CA GLU A 4 -9.42 -10.88 20.60
C GLU A 4 -7.92 -10.55 20.51
N VAL A 5 -7.13 -11.46 19.93
CA VAL A 5 -5.70 -11.23 19.71
C VAL A 5 -5.55 -10.46 18.40
N ILE A 6 -5.29 -9.16 18.51
CA ILE A 6 -5.01 -8.29 17.36
C ILE A 6 -3.52 -8.38 17.03
N GLN A 7 -3.18 -8.77 15.79
CA GLN A 7 -1.80 -8.68 15.32
C GLN A 7 -1.45 -7.22 15.05
N LEU A 8 -0.43 -6.72 15.75
CA LEU A 8 0.16 -5.41 15.47
C LEU A 8 1.22 -5.56 14.39
N HIS A 9 1.05 -4.83 13.30
CA HIS A 9 1.98 -4.80 12.18
C HIS A 9 2.89 -3.58 12.29
N THR A 10 4.18 -3.75 11.96
CA THR A 10 5.06 -2.60 11.74
C THR A 10 4.83 -2.07 10.33
N TRP A 11 4.49 -0.78 10.24
CA TRP A 11 4.28 -0.10 8.96
C TRP A 11 5.57 0.59 8.50
N GLU A 12 5.81 0.56 7.20
CA GLU A 12 6.85 1.34 6.54
C GLU A 12 6.18 2.35 5.60
N VAL A 13 6.66 3.59 5.66
CA VAL A 13 6.20 4.69 4.81
C VAL A 13 7.30 5.00 3.81
N CYS A 14 6.97 4.95 2.53
CA CYS A 14 7.89 5.25 1.42
C CYS A 14 7.40 6.50 0.69
N GLU A 15 8.28 7.50 0.54
CA GLU A 15 7.97 8.72 -0.19
C GLU A 15 8.41 8.62 -1.65
N TYR A 16 7.57 9.14 -2.54
CA TYR A 16 7.79 9.23 -3.98
C TYR A 16 7.56 10.67 -4.46
N PRO A 17 8.05 11.03 -5.66
CA PRO A 17 7.76 12.33 -6.26
C PRO A 17 6.25 12.61 -6.38
N TRP A 18 5.47 11.60 -6.75
CA TRP A 18 4.02 11.68 -6.97
C TRP A 18 3.17 11.51 -5.70
N GLY A 19 3.73 11.02 -4.59
CA GLY A 19 2.94 10.67 -3.41
C GLY A 19 3.71 9.95 -2.32
N THR A 20 2.97 9.28 -1.44
CA THR A 20 3.51 8.48 -0.34
C THR A 20 2.78 7.14 -0.32
N ALA A 21 3.48 6.05 -0.05
CA ALA A 21 2.88 4.73 0.06
C ALA A 21 3.22 4.06 1.39
N VAL A 22 2.28 3.26 1.87
CA VAL A 22 2.37 2.54 3.13
C VAL A 22 2.33 1.04 2.84
N LYS A 23 3.30 0.30 3.39
CA LYS A 23 3.33 -1.16 3.33
C LYS A 23 3.54 -1.77 4.71
N GLU A 24 3.09 -3.00 4.89
CA GLU A 24 3.51 -3.82 6.02
C GLU A 24 5.00 -4.14 5.86
N LYS A 25 5.83 -3.69 6.80
CA LYS A 25 7.30 -3.82 6.73
C LYS A 25 7.78 -5.27 6.64
N ARG A 26 7.06 -6.19 7.29
CA ARG A 26 7.44 -7.61 7.37
C ARG A 26 7.20 -8.36 6.06
N THR A 27 6.09 -8.06 5.37
CA THR A 27 5.70 -8.78 4.16
C THR A 27 6.04 -8.01 2.89
N GLY A 28 6.29 -6.70 3.00
CA GLY A 28 6.44 -5.80 1.87
C GLY A 28 5.13 -5.50 1.15
N LYS A 29 3.99 -6.01 1.62
CA LYS A 29 2.68 -5.81 0.98
C LYS A 29 2.22 -4.36 1.13
N TRP A 30 1.93 -3.72 0.01
CA TRP A 30 1.34 -2.39 -0.03
C TRP A 30 -0.07 -2.41 0.54
N HIS A 31 -0.44 -1.32 1.22
CA HIS A 31 -1.72 -1.19 1.90
C HIS A 31 -2.45 0.09 1.47
N LYS A 32 -1.77 1.23 1.52
CA LYS A 32 -2.35 2.53 1.12
C LYS A 32 -1.38 3.35 0.31
N VAL A 33 -1.93 4.16 -0.58
CA VAL A 33 -1.21 5.19 -1.32
C VAL A 33 -1.91 6.53 -1.11
N PHE A 34 -1.13 7.59 -0.93
CA PHE A 34 -1.59 8.96 -0.79
C PHE A 34 -0.96 9.81 -1.90
N LEU A 35 -1.76 10.32 -2.83
CA LEU A 35 -1.29 11.14 -3.94
C LEU A 35 -1.07 12.59 -3.51
N LYS A 36 -0.02 13.21 -4.05
CA LYS A 36 0.17 14.67 -3.98
C LYS A 36 -0.70 15.35 -5.05
N PRO A 37 -1.09 16.63 -4.83
CA PRO A 37 -0.83 17.45 -3.65
C PRO A 37 -1.91 17.35 -2.57
N ASP A 38 -3.07 16.77 -2.88
CA ASP A 38 -4.29 16.84 -2.07
C ASP A 38 -4.41 15.72 -1.03
N GLY A 39 -3.53 14.72 -1.08
CA GLY A 39 -3.56 13.57 -0.19
C GLY A 39 -4.63 12.56 -0.57
N GLN A 40 -5.08 12.53 -1.84
CA GLN A 40 -6.05 11.54 -2.29
C GLN A 40 -5.57 10.13 -1.93
N GLU A 41 -6.38 9.42 -1.12
CA GLU A 41 -6.09 8.06 -0.67
C GLU A 41 -6.57 7.03 -1.70
N ILE A 42 -5.73 6.04 -1.95
CA ILE A 42 -6.04 4.84 -2.73
C ILE A 42 -5.74 3.63 -1.86
N ASP A 43 -6.76 2.79 -1.65
CA ASP A 43 -6.61 1.49 -1.03
C ASP A 43 -6.02 0.50 -2.04
N VAL A 44 -4.92 -0.15 -1.66
CA VAL A 44 -4.21 -1.12 -2.49
C VAL A 44 -3.97 -2.45 -1.78
N GLU A 45 -4.60 -2.70 -0.63
CA GLU A 45 -4.33 -3.88 0.22
C GLU A 45 -4.49 -5.23 -0.51
N ASN A 46 -5.40 -5.27 -1.50
CA ASN A 46 -5.72 -6.46 -2.27
C ASN A 46 -5.39 -6.33 -3.75
N LEU A 47 -4.58 -5.33 -4.10
CA LEU A 47 -4.14 -5.09 -5.47
C LEU A 47 -2.67 -5.49 -5.62
N GLU A 48 -2.35 -6.15 -6.72
CA GLU A 48 -0.96 -6.35 -7.11
C GLU A 48 -0.47 -5.06 -7.79
N VAL A 49 0.37 -4.33 -7.07
CA VAL A 49 0.92 -3.05 -7.54
C VAL A 49 2.44 -3.03 -7.44
N ILE A 50 3.06 -2.38 -8.40
CA ILE A 50 4.49 -2.04 -8.38
C ILE A 50 4.61 -0.52 -8.33
N LEU A 51 5.34 -0.02 -7.34
CA LEU A 51 5.55 1.42 -7.15
C LEU A 51 6.91 1.81 -7.68
N HIS A 52 6.92 2.78 -8.59
CA HIS A 52 8.11 3.32 -9.26
C HIS A 52 8.24 4.81 -8.95
N ASP A 53 9.41 5.40 -9.18
CA ASP A 53 9.62 6.85 -8.98
C ASP A 53 8.71 7.71 -9.89
N ASN A 54 8.36 7.20 -11.06
CA ASN A 54 7.54 7.91 -12.06
C ASN A 54 6.04 7.60 -11.95
N GLY A 55 5.61 6.64 -11.13
CA GLY A 55 4.19 6.33 -10.98
C GLY A 55 3.89 4.98 -10.32
N ILE A 56 2.64 4.55 -10.51
CA ILE A 56 2.06 3.33 -9.94
C ILE A 56 1.67 2.42 -11.09
N GLU A 57 2.11 1.17 -11.05
CA GLU A 57 1.74 0.14 -12.02
C GLU A 57 0.77 -0.84 -11.36
N PHE A 58 -0.40 -1.05 -11.98
CA PHE A 58 -1.42 -1.99 -11.52
C PHE A 58 -1.35 -3.25 -12.38
N ILE A 59 -1.03 -4.38 -11.74
CA ILE A 59 -0.94 -5.66 -12.43
C ILE A 59 -2.34 -6.28 -12.41
N MET A 60 -3.07 -6.18 -13.53
CA MET A 60 -4.28 -6.95 -13.71
C MET A 60 -3.91 -8.36 -14.14
N SER A 61 -4.12 -9.36 -13.28
CA SER A 61 -4.18 -10.73 -13.76
C SER A 61 -5.50 -10.90 -14.49
N GLU A 62 -5.47 -10.99 -15.83
CA GLU A 62 -6.62 -11.45 -16.60
C GLU A 62 -6.93 -12.89 -16.16
N PHE A 63 -8.00 -13.07 -15.37
CA PHE A 63 -8.67 -14.36 -15.33
C PHE A 63 -9.42 -14.50 -16.65
N ILE A 64 -8.81 -15.20 -17.60
CA ILE A 64 -9.51 -15.85 -18.73
C ILE A 64 -10.09 -17.17 -18.23
#